data_AF-A0A2E3MWF3-F1
#
_entry.id   AF-A0A2E3MWF3-F1
#
_cell.length_a   1.000
_cell.length_b   1.000
_cell.length_c   1.000
_cell.angle_alpha   90.00
_cell.angle_beta   90.00
_cell.angle_gamma   90.00
#
_symmetry.space_group_name_H-M   'P 1'
#
loop_
_entity.id
_entity.type
_entity.pdbx_description
1 polymer ?
#
loop_
_entity_poly.entity_id
_entity_poly.type
_entity_poly.pdbx_seq_one_letter_code
_entity_poly.pdbx_strand_id
1 'polypeptide(L)'
;MSEGSHIDKIKEVADADAVALVEAEKQYGGSWKKRGGVGAFMMAARKWDRIENRVQMTIDRGMGMHASAWDIFEHIDEDDRPEGLIDDIRDLRRYLLLIESEMRARGVVHEEVAK
;
A
#
# COMPACT_ATOMS: atom_id res chain seq x y z
N MET A 1 -18.34 16.44 -19.11
CA MET A 1 -18.03 15.02 -18.85
C MET A 1 -17.90 14.90 -17.35
N SER A 2 -18.70 14.09 -16.65
CA SER A 2 -18.37 13.88 -15.23
C SER A 2 -17.07 13.11 -15.20
N GLU A 3 -16.02 13.69 -14.63
CA GLU A 3 -14.82 12.93 -14.28
C GLU A 3 -15.28 11.72 -13.46
N GLY A 4 -14.81 10.53 -13.84
CA GLY A 4 -15.09 9.31 -13.07
C GLY A 4 -14.63 9.53 -11.63
N SER A 5 -15.44 9.09 -10.67
CA SER A 5 -15.09 9.21 -9.26
C SER A 5 -13.87 8.32 -8.97
N HIS A 6 -13.07 8.65 -7.95
CA HIS A 6 -11.98 7.77 -7.48
C HIS A 6 -12.48 6.35 -7.15
N ILE A 7 -13.77 6.22 -6.83
CA ILE A 7 -14.46 4.94 -6.63
C ILE A 7 -14.35 4.02 -7.86
N ASP A 8 -14.44 4.58 -9.07
CA ASP A 8 -14.37 3.81 -10.33
C ASP A 8 -12.97 3.18 -10.54
N LYS A 9 -11.95 3.67 -9.81
CA LYS A 9 -10.58 3.17 -9.85
C LYS A 9 -10.29 2.06 -8.84
N ILE A 10 -11.16 1.82 -7.86
CA ILE A 10 -10.90 0.84 -6.79
C ILE A 10 -10.62 -0.56 -7.36
N LYS A 11 -11.45 -1.00 -8.31
CA LYS A 11 -11.29 -2.33 -8.92
C LYS A 11 -9.96 -2.43 -9.69
N GLU A 12 -9.62 -1.42 -10.47
CA GLU A 12 -8.37 -1.37 -11.23
C GLU A 12 -7.15 -1.47 -10.30
N VAL A 13 -7.17 -0.74 -9.19
CA VAL A 13 -6.11 -0.78 -8.17
C VAL A 13 -5.98 -2.16 -7.53
N ALA A 14 -7.10 -2.78 -7.14
CA ALA A 14 -7.10 -4.09 -6.51
C ALA A 14 -6.60 -5.19 -7.46
N ASP A 15 -7.04 -5.16 -8.73
CA ASP A 15 -6.60 -6.12 -9.76
C ASP A 15 -5.09 -5.97 -10.03
N ALA A 16 -4.59 -4.73 -10.09
CA ALA A 16 -3.16 -4.46 -10.28
C ALA A 16 -2.31 -5.00 -9.12
N ASP A 17 -2.79 -4.90 -7.89
CA ASP A 17 -2.09 -5.48 -6.74
C ASP A 17 -2.07 -7.00 -6.77
N ALA A 18 -3.18 -7.64 -7.17
CA ALA A 18 -3.23 -9.08 -7.34
C ALA A 18 -2.20 -9.56 -8.37
N VAL A 19 -2.10 -8.89 -9.53
CA VAL A 19 -1.10 -9.19 -10.56
C VAL A 19 0.33 -9.02 -10.01
N ALA A 20 0.59 -7.90 -9.33
CA ALA A 20 1.91 -7.61 -8.77
C ALA A 20 2.33 -8.66 -7.71
N LEU A 21 1.40 -9.10 -6.86
CA LEU A 21 1.66 -10.12 -5.84
C LEU A 21 1.96 -11.49 -6.46
N VAL A 22 1.23 -11.90 -7.49
CA VAL A 22 1.50 -13.16 -8.20
C VAL A 22 2.89 -13.14 -8.81
N GLU A 23 3.33 -12.01 -9.38
CA GLU A 23 4.67 -11.90 -9.94
C GLU A 23 5.75 -11.88 -8.84
N ALA A 24 5.53 -11.15 -7.75
CA ALA A 24 6.45 -11.13 -6.61
C ALA A 24 6.61 -12.51 -5.96
N GLU A 25 5.56 -13.33 -5.91
CA GLU A 25 5.62 -14.68 -5.37
C GLU A 25 6.56 -15.59 -6.19
N LYS A 26 6.56 -15.46 -7.53
CA LYS A 26 7.50 -16.22 -8.39
C LYS A 26 8.96 -15.86 -8.10
N GLN A 27 9.23 -14.61 -7.75
CA GLN A 27 10.58 -14.10 -7.52
C GLN A 27 11.07 -14.38 -6.10
N TYR A 28 10.20 -14.25 -5.09
CA TYR A 28 10.60 -14.20 -3.68
C TYR A 28 10.00 -15.32 -2.81
N GLY A 29 9.10 -16.15 -3.33
CA GLY A 29 8.61 -17.41 -2.72
C GLY A 29 8.18 -17.29 -1.27
N GLY A 30 7.28 -16.36 -0.93
CA GLY A 30 6.76 -16.22 0.42
C GLY A 30 7.74 -15.62 1.45
N SER A 31 8.81 -14.94 1.02
CA SER A 31 9.80 -14.31 1.91
C SER A 31 9.19 -13.43 3.01
N TRP A 32 8.07 -12.77 2.71
CA TRP A 32 7.30 -11.91 3.60
C TRP A 32 6.79 -12.61 4.87
N LYS A 33 6.53 -13.92 4.80
CA LYS A 33 6.05 -14.75 5.92
C LYS A 33 7.06 -15.80 6.38
N LYS A 34 8.34 -15.67 6.01
CA LYS A 34 9.39 -16.66 6.37
C LYS A 34 9.55 -16.87 7.88
N ARG A 35 9.19 -15.87 8.69
CA ARG A 35 9.15 -15.93 10.16
C ARG A 35 7.72 -16.07 10.71
N GLY A 36 6.83 -16.68 9.94
CA GLY A 36 5.40 -16.76 10.24
C GLY A 36 4.74 -15.38 10.33
N GLY A 37 3.72 -15.26 11.18
CA GLY A 37 2.94 -14.03 11.34
C GLY A 37 3.76 -12.83 11.83
N VAL A 38 4.85 -13.05 12.59
CA VAL A 38 5.77 -11.98 13.00
C VAL A 38 6.44 -11.35 11.78
N GLY A 39 6.89 -12.17 10.83
CA GLY A 39 7.48 -11.66 9.58
C GLY A 39 6.49 -10.80 8.80
N ALA A 40 5.26 -11.30 8.65
CA ALA A 40 4.21 -10.61 7.92
C ALA A 40 3.87 -9.26 8.57
N PHE A 41 3.68 -9.23 9.89
CA PHE A 41 3.41 -8.00 10.64
C PHE A 41 4.54 -6.99 10.51
N MET A 42 5.79 -7.41 10.69
CA MET A 42 6.94 -6.51 10.62
C MET A 42 7.16 -5.92 9.21
N MET A 43 6.83 -6.66 8.15
CA MET A 43 6.89 -6.12 6.78
C MET A 43 5.82 -5.06 6.54
N ALA A 44 4.58 -5.29 7.01
CA ALA A 44 3.51 -4.29 6.95
C ALA A 44 3.86 -3.05 7.81
N ALA A 45 4.26 -3.24 9.07
CA ALA A 45 4.64 -2.17 9.99
C ALA A 45 5.77 -1.31 9.40
N ARG A 46 6.81 -1.92 8.82
CA ARG A 46 7.89 -1.17 8.16
C ARG A 46 7.39 -0.25 7.05
N LYS A 47 6.35 -0.64 6.30
CA LYS A 47 5.76 0.21 5.26
C LYS A 47 4.94 1.35 5.86
N TRP A 48 4.20 1.06 6.93
CA TRP A 48 3.55 2.11 7.71
C TRP A 48 4.55 3.14 8.25
N ASP A 49 5.62 2.70 8.89
CA ASP A 49 6.66 3.58 9.43
C ASP A 49 7.25 4.49 8.35
N ARG A 50 7.45 3.99 7.13
CA ARG A 50 7.95 4.81 6.01
C ARG A 50 6.96 5.89 5.59
N ILE A 51 5.68 5.54 5.50
CA ILE A 51 4.61 6.48 5.17
C ILE A 51 4.55 7.56 6.26
N GLU A 52 4.47 7.16 7.53
CA GLU A 52 4.45 8.06 8.68
C GLU A 52 5.65 9.01 8.68
N ASN A 53 6.86 8.47 8.54
CA ASN A 53 8.07 9.28 8.51
C ASN A 53 8.10 10.29 7.34
N ARG A 54 7.42 9.97 6.23
CA ARG A 54 7.34 10.82 5.05
C ARG A 54 6.35 11.97 5.23
N VAL A 55 5.18 11.68 5.82
CA VAL A 55 4.08 12.65 5.92
C VAL A 55 4.12 13.47 7.20
N GLN A 56 4.88 13.08 8.23
CA GLN A 56 4.89 13.79 9.52
C GLN A 56 5.45 15.24 9.46
N MET A 57 6.11 15.64 8.37
CA MET A 57 6.78 16.95 8.26
C MET A 57 6.17 17.80 7.17
N THR A 58 5.93 19.08 7.45
CA THR A 58 5.61 20.06 6.41
C THR A 58 6.79 20.22 5.45
N ILE A 59 6.51 20.18 4.15
CA ILE A 59 7.44 20.53 3.07
C ILE A 59 7.05 21.92 2.58
N ASP A 60 7.97 22.87 2.70
CA ASP A 60 7.88 24.17 2.04
C ASP A 60 9.26 24.47 1.43
N ARG A 61 9.35 24.36 0.10
CA ARG A 61 10.60 24.56 -0.64
C ARG A 61 10.57 25.82 -1.51
N GLY A 62 9.52 26.64 -1.40
CA GLY A 62 9.23 27.70 -2.37
C GLY A 62 8.89 27.13 -3.76
N MET A 63 8.69 28.01 -4.74
CA MET A 63 8.30 27.65 -6.12
C MET A 63 6.95 26.91 -6.25
N GLY A 64 6.05 27.05 -5.28
CA GLY A 64 4.72 26.43 -5.31
C GLY A 64 4.69 24.98 -4.83
N MET A 65 5.84 24.44 -4.39
CA MET A 65 5.95 23.10 -3.81
C MET A 65 5.59 23.14 -2.32
N HIS A 66 4.45 22.56 -1.95
CA HIS A 66 3.96 22.61 -0.57
C HIS A 66 3.20 21.33 -0.19
N ALA A 67 3.60 20.72 0.93
CA ALA A 67 2.84 19.67 1.57
C ALA A 67 2.73 19.90 3.07
N SER A 68 1.52 19.91 3.58
CA SER A 68 1.19 20.06 4.99
C SER A 68 1.50 18.76 5.72
N ALA A 69 2.02 18.87 6.95
CA ALA A 69 2.20 17.71 7.79
C ALA A 69 0.89 16.90 7.91
N TRP A 70 0.99 15.60 7.67
CA TRP A 70 -0.06 14.59 7.68
C TRP A 70 -1.04 14.65 6.50
N ASP A 71 -0.87 15.56 5.53
CA ASP A 71 -1.65 15.55 4.30
C ASP A 71 -1.05 14.60 3.26
N ILE A 72 -1.53 13.36 3.26
CA ILE A 72 -1.01 12.31 2.38
C ILE A 72 -1.18 12.64 0.89
N PHE A 73 -2.19 13.43 0.51
CA PHE A 73 -2.43 13.74 -0.90
C PHE A 73 -1.43 14.78 -1.38
N GLU A 74 -1.23 15.87 -0.63
CA GLU A 74 -0.20 16.86 -0.95
C GLU A 74 1.20 16.20 -0.96
N HIS A 75 1.47 15.30 -0.01
CA HIS A 75 2.73 14.57 0.02
C HIS A 75 2.93 13.59 -1.14
N ILE A 76 1.87 13.06 -1.74
CA ILE A 76 1.95 12.22 -2.96
C ILE A 76 2.17 13.10 -4.19
N ASP A 77 1.41 14.19 -4.31
CA ASP A 77 1.48 15.11 -5.45
C ASP A 77 2.87 15.72 -5.59
N GLU A 78 3.54 15.97 -4.47
CA GLU A 78 4.89 16.53 -4.41
C GLU A 78 6.02 15.47 -4.48
N ASP A 79 5.71 14.18 -4.62
CA ASP A 79 6.71 13.11 -4.67
C ASP A 79 7.03 12.67 -6.11
N ASP A 80 8.07 13.28 -6.68
CA ASP A 80 8.53 13.05 -8.07
C ASP A 80 9.48 11.85 -8.24
N ARG A 81 9.73 11.10 -7.16
CA ARG A 81 10.73 10.03 -7.17
C ARG A 81 10.23 8.78 -7.91
N PRO A 82 11.11 8.03 -8.59
CA PRO A 82 10.75 6.76 -9.24
C PRO A 82 10.19 5.69 -8.30
N GLU A 83 10.63 5.69 -7.03
CA GLU A 83 10.07 4.90 -5.93
C GLU A 83 9.59 5.85 -4.84
N GLY A 84 8.38 6.37 -5.03
CA GLY A 84 7.79 7.44 -4.23
C GLY A 84 6.92 6.95 -3.07
N LEU A 85 6.31 7.88 -2.33
CA LEU A 85 5.34 7.60 -1.26
C LEU A 85 4.20 6.68 -1.74
N ILE A 86 3.76 6.83 -2.99
CA ILE A 86 2.73 6.00 -3.58
C ILE A 86 3.11 4.52 -3.63
N ASP A 87 4.39 4.19 -3.77
CA ASP A 87 4.88 2.81 -3.80
C ASP A 87 4.92 2.19 -2.41
N ASP A 88 5.28 2.96 -1.36
CA ASP A 88 5.16 2.48 0.02
C ASP A 88 3.69 2.24 0.42
N ILE A 89 2.75 3.06 -0.06
CA ILE A 89 1.30 2.84 0.12
C ILE A 89 0.84 1.56 -0.59
N ARG A 90 1.26 1.36 -1.84
CA ARG A 90 0.94 0.14 -2.61
C ARG A 90 1.49 -1.10 -1.90
N ASP A 91 2.73 -1.04 -1.43
CA ASP A 91 3.35 -2.15 -0.72
C ASP A 91 2.66 -2.48 0.60
N LEU A 92 2.27 -1.47 1.39
CA LEU A 92 1.49 -1.70 2.60
C LEU A 92 0.18 -2.42 2.27
N ARG A 93 -0.57 -1.90 1.28
CA ARG A 93 -1.85 -2.51 0.86
C ARG A 93 -1.67 -3.95 0.42
N ARG A 94 -0.61 -4.24 -0.34
CA ARG A 94 -0.26 -5.61 -0.78
C ARG A 94 0.09 -6.53 0.39
N TYR A 95 0.80 -6.04 1.41
CA TYR A 95 1.07 -6.86 2.61
C TYR A 95 -0.19 -7.15 3.41
N LEU A 96 -1.10 -6.18 3.54
CA LEU A 96 -2.40 -6.41 4.18
C LEU A 96 -3.22 -7.45 3.41
N LEU A 97 -3.25 -7.35 2.07
CA LEU A 97 -3.90 -8.33 1.20
C LEU A 97 -3.26 -9.73 1.33
N LEU A 98 -1.93 -9.82 1.39
CA LEU A 98 -1.22 -11.08 1.61
C LEU A 98 -1.59 -11.73 2.95
N ILE A 99 -1.63 -10.95 4.03
CA ILE A 99 -2.01 -11.44 5.36
C ILE A 99 -3.41 -12.05 5.33
N GLU A 100 -4.39 -11.32 4.79
CA GLU A 100 -5.76 -11.83 4.73
C GLU A 100 -5.86 -13.07 3.83
N SER A 101 -5.23 -13.02 2.65
CA SER A 101 -5.25 -14.15 1.70
C SER A 101 -4.64 -15.43 2.30
N GLU A 102 -3.58 -15.31 3.11
CA GLU A 102 -3.01 -16.43 3.86
C GLU A 102 -3.98 -16.99 4.90
N MET A 103 -4.70 -16.13 5.61
CA MET A 103 -5.67 -16.57 6.61
C MET A 103 -6.91 -17.22 5.99
N ARG A 104 -7.34 -16.74 4.81
CA ARG A 104 -8.36 -17.40 3.98
C ARG A 104 -7.87 -18.77 3.49
N ALA A 105 -6.64 -18.85 2.99
CA ALA A 105 -6.04 -20.12 2.55
C ALA A 105 -5.92 -21.15 3.69
N ARG A 106 -5.77 -20.69 4.94
CA ARG A 106 -5.80 -21.53 6.15
C ARG A 106 -7.20 -21.88 6.63
N GLY A 107 -8.26 -21.31 6.04
CA GLY A 107 -9.65 -21.55 6.42
C GLY A 107 -10.09 -20.89 7.73
N VAL A 108 -9.35 -19.89 8.21
CA VAL A 108 -9.69 -19.17 9.46
C VAL A 108 -10.63 -17.99 9.22
N VAL A 109 -10.51 -17.36 8.05
CA VAL A 109 -11.35 -16.23 7.61
C VAL A 109 -12.19 -16.68 6.42
N HIS A 110 -13.48 -16.38 6.46
CA HIS A 110 -14.43 -16.68 5.38
C HIS A 110 -14.70 -15.42 4.53
N GLU A 111 -15.29 -15.61 3.35
CA GLU A 111 -15.65 -14.49 2.48
C GLU A 111 -16.58 -13.50 3.20
N GLU A 112 -16.24 -12.21 3.13
CA GLU A 112 -17.14 -11.16 3.55
C GLU A 112 -18.28 -11.01 2.54
N VAL A 113 -19.50 -10.99 3.05
CA VAL A 113 -20.68 -10.57 2.28
C VAL A 113 -20.79 -9.06 2.43
N ALA A 114 -20.84 -8.34 1.31
CA ALA A 114 -21.06 -6.89 1.30
C ALA A 114 -22.34 -6.56 2.11
N LYS A 115 -22.22 -5.61 3.04
CA LYS A 115 -23.34 -5.15 3.88
C LYS A 115 -24.16 -4.08 3.16
#